data_AF-A8Q8W2-F1
#
_entry.id   AF-A8Q8W2-F1
#
_cell.length_a   1.000
_cell.length_b   1.000
_cell.length_c   1.000
_cell.angle_alpha   90.00
_cell.angle_beta   90.00
_cell.angle_gamma   90.00
#
_symmetry.space_group_name_H-M   'P 1'
#
loop_
_entity.id
_entity.type
_entity.pdbx_description
1 polymer ?
#
loop_
_entity_poly.entity_id
_entity_poly.type
_entity_poly.pdbx_seq_one_letter_code
_entity_poly.pdbx_strand_id
1 'polypeptide(L)'
;MRRIQRGPVRGISFKLQEEERERKDQYVPEVSALDPSVAPLEIDPDTEEMIHSLGFDNLPVTVTAPVTSQQMPERKGRHVPGAGRR
;
A
#
# COMPACT_ATOMS: atom_id res chain seq x y z
N MET A 1 -21.19 17.40 25.36
CA MET A 1 -20.44 17.36 24.09
C MET A 1 -21.09 16.41 23.08
N ARG A 2 -21.77 16.91 22.02
CA ARG A 2 -22.36 16.03 20.98
C ARG A 2 -21.36 15.54 19.92
N ARG A 3 -20.19 16.18 19.79
CA ARG A 3 -19.16 15.83 18.78
C ARG A 3 -18.26 14.67 19.22
N ILE A 4 -17.85 14.65 20.49
CA ILE A 4 -17.00 13.58 21.07
C ILE A 4 -17.72 12.23 21.04
N GLN A 5 -19.04 12.21 21.22
CA GLN A 5 -19.86 11.00 21.13
C GLN A 5 -19.93 10.41 19.72
N ARG A 6 -19.70 11.22 18.67
CA ARG A 6 -19.71 10.77 17.27
C ARG A 6 -18.33 10.30 16.78
N GLY A 7 -17.27 10.54 17.56
CA GLY A 7 -15.91 10.15 17.19
C GLY A 7 -14.83 11.14 17.63
N PRO A 8 -13.59 10.94 17.15
CA PRO A 8 -12.46 11.79 17.49
C PRO A 8 -12.66 13.21 16.95
N VAL A 9 -12.28 14.21 17.76
CA VAL A 9 -12.43 15.63 17.42
C VAL A 9 -11.05 16.23 17.20
N ARG A 10 -10.79 16.79 16.01
CA ARG A 10 -9.50 17.41 15.66
C ARG A 10 -9.14 18.53 16.64
N GLY A 11 -7.93 18.48 17.19
CA GLY A 11 -7.36 19.53 18.06
C GLY A 11 -7.68 19.44 19.55
N ILE A 12 -8.29 18.34 20.01
CA ILE A 12 -8.57 18.07 21.42
C ILE A 12 -8.17 16.61 21.70
N SER A 13 -7.37 16.37 22.74
CA SER A 13 -7.15 15.02 23.27
C SER A 13 -8.16 14.70 24.36
N PHE A 14 -8.75 13.52 24.28
CA PHE A 14 -9.54 12.94 25.36
C PHE A 14 -8.86 11.65 25.77
N LYS A 15 -8.55 11.48 27.05
CA LYS A 15 -7.77 10.34 27.57
C LYS A 15 -8.30 8.97 27.08
N LEU A 16 -9.62 8.83 26.95
CA LEU A 16 -10.24 7.61 26.44
C LEU A 16 -9.96 7.36 24.95
N GLN A 17 -9.89 8.41 24.13
CA GLN A 17 -9.56 8.31 22.70
C GLN A 17 -8.09 7.96 22.49
N GLU A 18 -7.22 8.45 23.38
CA GLU A 18 -5.78 8.11 23.37
C GLU A 18 -5.56 6.65 23.73
N GLU A 19 -6.24 6.12 24.75
CA GLU A 19 -6.14 4.71 25.15
C GLU A 19 -6.69 3.76 24.07
N GLU A 20 -7.79 4.12 23.40
CA GLU A 20 -8.30 3.35 22.26
C GLU A 20 -7.36 3.41 21.05
N ARG A 21 -6.73 4.57 20.80
CA ARG A 21 -5.71 4.74 19.76
C ARG A 21 -4.48 3.90 20.06
N GLU A 22 -4.00 3.89 21.30
CA GLU A 22 -2.87 3.07 21.73
C GLU A 22 -3.18 1.57 21.60
N ARG A 23 -4.39 1.13 21.98
CA ARG A 23 -4.79 -0.27 21.80
C ARG A 23 -4.81 -0.67 20.32
N LYS A 24 -5.27 0.23 19.43
CA LYS A 24 -5.31 -0.02 17.99
C LYS A 24 -3.91 0.01 17.37
N ASP A 25 -3.07 0.95 17.78
CA ASP A 25 -1.69 1.07 17.28
C ASP A 25 -0.81 -0.09 17.79
N GLN A 26 -1.07 -0.60 19.00
CA GLN A 26 -0.36 -1.75 19.57
C GLN A 26 -0.91 -3.10 19.12
N TYR A 27 -1.94 -3.12 18.27
CA TYR A 27 -2.49 -4.35 17.74
C TYR A 27 -1.48 -5.04 16.82
N VAL A 28 -1.02 -6.21 17.23
CA VAL A 28 -0.20 -7.10 16.42
C VAL A 28 -1.07 -8.28 15.97
N PRO A 29 -1.20 -8.55 14.66
CA PRO A 29 -1.99 -9.69 14.18
C PRO A 29 -1.30 -11.02 14.52
N GLU A 30 -2.07 -12.10 14.57
CA GLU A 30 -1.55 -13.46 14.82
C GLU A 30 -0.66 -13.96 13.68
N VAL A 31 -0.96 -13.58 12.45
CA VAL A 31 -0.20 -13.94 11.25
C VAL A 31 0.37 -12.68 10.62
N SER A 32 1.67 -12.71 10.35
CA SER A 32 2.35 -11.63 9.63
C SER A 32 1.94 -11.65 8.16
N ALA A 33 1.55 -10.50 7.62
CA ALA A 33 1.29 -10.37 6.18
C ALA A 33 2.54 -10.61 5.31
N LEU A 34 3.73 -10.50 5.91
CA LEU A 34 5.03 -10.72 5.25
C LEU A 34 5.53 -12.16 5.37
N ASP A 35 4.77 -13.05 6.02
CA ASP A 35 5.21 -14.43 6.20
C ASP A 35 5.25 -15.14 4.83
N PRO A 36 6.45 -15.54 4.35
CA PRO A 36 6.59 -16.18 3.04
C PRO A 36 5.97 -17.60 2.99
N SER A 37 5.57 -18.16 4.15
CA SER A 37 4.84 -19.43 4.20
C SER A 37 3.36 -19.30 3.85
N VAL A 38 2.79 -18.09 4.00
CA VAL A 38 1.36 -17.82 3.77
C VAL A 38 1.12 -17.28 2.36
N ALA A 39 2.07 -16.51 1.83
CA ALA A 39 2.05 -16.01 0.45
C ALA A 39 3.43 -16.15 -0.19
N PRO A 40 3.54 -16.76 -1.39
CA PRO A 40 4.80 -16.82 -2.11
C PRO A 40 5.27 -15.40 -2.49
N LEU A 41 6.57 -15.15 -2.34
CA LEU A 41 7.17 -13.89 -2.77
C LEU A 41 7.31 -13.87 -4.28
N GLU A 42 6.50 -13.05 -4.95
CA GLU A 42 6.59 -12.82 -6.39
C GLU A 42 7.70 -11.81 -6.67
N ILE A 43 8.67 -12.20 -7.50
CA ILE A 43 9.83 -11.39 -7.85
C ILE A 43 9.98 -11.25 -9.37
N ASP A 44 10.62 -10.16 -9.79
CA ASP A 44 11.00 -9.94 -11.18
C ASP A 44 12.29 -10.73 -11.52
N PRO A 45 12.55 -11.05 -12.80
CA PRO A 45 13.76 -11.77 -13.20
C PRO A 45 15.06 -11.00 -12.85
N ASP A 46 15.09 -9.68 -12.99
CA ASP A 46 16.26 -8.87 -12.64
C ASP A 46 16.56 -8.94 -11.12
N THR A 47 15.52 -9.07 -10.30
CA THR A 47 15.69 -9.22 -8.84
C THR A 47 16.14 -10.62 -8.43
N GLU A 48 15.84 -11.65 -9.22
CA GLU A 48 16.36 -13.01 -9.03
C GLU A 48 17.90 -13.03 -9.24
N GLU A 49 18.39 -12.40 -10.30
CA GLU A 49 19.83 -12.28 -10.56
C GLU A 49 20.56 -11.54 -9.44
N MET A 50 19.94 -10.48 -8.90
CA MET A 50 20.46 -9.75 -7.75
C MET A 50 20.53 -10.64 -6.49
N ILE A 51 19.48 -11.41 -6.20
CA ILE A 51 19.43 -12.35 -5.06
C ILE A 51 20.55 -13.40 -5.17
N HIS A 52 20.77 -13.94 -6.37
CA HIS A 52 21.89 -14.84 -6.65
C HIS A 52 23.26 -14.18 -6.44
N SER A 53 23.44 -12.94 -6.90
CA SER A 53 24.70 -12.21 -6.70
C SER A 53 25.05 -11.96 -5.23
N LEU A 54 24.02 -11.85 -4.38
CA LEU A 54 24.16 -11.65 -2.94
C LEU A 54 24.30 -12.98 -2.17
N GLY A 55 24.14 -14.13 -2.84
CA GLY A 55 24.27 -15.47 -2.24
C GLY A 55 23.04 -15.94 -1.46
N PHE A 56 21.84 -15.42 -1.75
CA PHE A 56 20.59 -15.77 -1.08
C PHE A 56 19.76 -16.80 -1.87
N ASP A 57 20.37 -17.91 -2.25
CA ASP A 57 19.77 -18.91 -3.17
C ASP A 57 18.63 -19.75 -2.55
N ASN A 58 18.51 -19.77 -1.21
CA ASN A 58 17.58 -20.65 -0.49
C ASN A 58 16.25 -19.98 -0.12
N LEU A 59 15.90 -18.84 -0.74
CA LEU A 59 14.64 -18.15 -0.47
C LEU A 59 13.50 -18.74 -1.30
N PRO A 60 12.32 -18.98 -0.71
CA PRO A 60 11.14 -19.43 -1.45
C PRO A 60 10.54 -18.24 -2.25
N VAL A 61 10.98 -18.07 -3.49
CA VAL A 61 10.54 -17.01 -4.41
C VAL A 61 9.93 -17.59 -5.67
N THR A 62 8.95 -16.89 -6.26
CA THR A 62 8.29 -17.24 -7.52
C THR A 62 8.53 -16.12 -8.52
N VAL A 63 9.06 -16.43 -9.70
CA VAL A 63 9.37 -15.41 -10.72
C VAL A 63 8.13 -15.09 -11.55
N THR A 64 7.74 -13.82 -11.60
CA THR A 64 6.64 -13.31 -12.41
C THR A 64 7.17 -12.43 -13.55
N ALA A 65 6.53 -12.50 -14.72
CA ALA A 65 6.93 -11.70 -15.88
C ALA A 65 6.71 -10.19 -15.62
N PRO A 66 7.60 -9.31 -16.14
CA PRO A 66 7.53 -7.89 -15.86
C PRO A 66 6.19 -7.30 -16.31
N VAL A 67 5.46 -6.73 -15.37
CA VAL A 67 4.19 -6.04 -15.64
C VAL A 67 4.52 -4.74 -16.36
N THR A 68 4.50 -4.77 -17.69
CA THR A 68 4.59 -3.53 -18.47
C THR A 68 3.42 -2.64 -18.06
N SER A 69 3.73 -1.53 -17.39
CA SER A 69 2.74 -0.56 -16.96
C SER A 69 1.93 -0.11 -18.17
N GLN A 70 0.68 -0.58 -18.27
CA GLN A 70 -0.19 -0.23 -19.39
C GLN A 70 -0.33 1.29 -19.42
N GLN A 71 -0.06 1.85 -20.61
CA GLN A 71 -0.24 3.27 -20.93
C GLN A 71 -1.55 3.76 -20.33
N MET A 72 -1.48 4.81 -19.50
CA MET A 72 -2.66 5.57 -19.10
C MET A 72 -3.46 5.88 -20.37
N PRO A 73 -4.76 5.52 -20.44
CA PRO A 73 -5.56 5.92 -21.57
C PRO A 73 -5.48 7.45 -21.63
N GLU A 74 -4.98 7.98 -22.75
CA GLU A 74 -4.94 9.41 -22.97
C GLU A 74 -6.33 9.94 -22.62
N ARG A 75 -6.38 10.85 -21.65
CA ARG A 75 -7.59 11.58 -21.33
C ARG A 75 -7.92 12.40 -22.57
N LYS A 76 -8.65 11.79 -23.51
CA LYS A 76 -9.22 12.43 -24.67
C LYS A 76 -9.99 13.62 -24.13
N GLY A 77 -9.39 14.80 -24.26
CA GLY A 77 -9.91 16.03 -23.70
C GLY A 77 -11.37 16.13 -24.10
N ARG A 78 -12.25 16.35 -23.12
CA ARG A 78 -13.65 16.66 -23.40
C ARG A 78 -13.63 17.82 -24.40
N HIS A 79 -14.18 17.59 -25.59
CA HIS A 79 -14.35 18.65 -26.58
C HIS A 79 -15.25 19.71 -25.94
N VAL A 80 -14.66 20.84 -25.56
CA VAL A 80 -15.39 22.02 -25.10
C VAL A 80 -15.60 22.89 -26.34
N PRO A 81 -16.80 22.88 -26.94
CA PRO A 81 -17.10 23.80 -28.03
C PRO A 81 -16.96 25.23 -27.50
N GLY A 82 -16.09 26.03 -28.13
CA GLY A 82 -15.86 27.44 -27.78
C GLY A 82 -14.50 27.77 -27.14
N ALA A 83 -13.66 26.78 -26.80
CA ALA A 83 -12.29 27.02 -26.34
C ALA A 83 -11.33 27.31 -27.52
N GLY A 84 -11.60 28.38 -28.26
CA GLY A 84 -10.72 28.91 -29.30
C GLY A 84 -9.58 29.72 -28.69
N ARG A 85 -8.36 29.47 -29.19
CA ARG A 85 -7.14 30.24 -28.88
C ARG A 85 -7.36 31.74 -29.09
N ARG A 86 -6.87 32.55 -28.14
CA ARG A 86 -6.28 33.86 -28.44
C ARG A 86 -4.81 33.66 -28.75
#